data_AF-A0A1F5PKU0-F1
#
_entry.id   AF-A0A1F5PKU0-F1
#
_cell.length_a   1.000
_cell.length_b   1.000
_cell.length_c   1.000
_cell.angle_alpha   90.00
_cell.angle_beta   90.00
_cell.angle_gamma   90.00
#
_symmetry.space_group_name_H-M   'P 1'
#
loop_
_entity.id
_entity.type
_entity.pdbx_description
1 polymer ?
#
loop_
_entity_poly.entity_id
_entity_poly.type
_entity_poly.pdbx_seq_one_letter_code
_entity_poly.pdbx_strand_id
1 'polypeptide(L)'
;MKIIGFDGSTIPNSTTAGILARALVAASEQGAETSIVRLKDVITSPFHGAHDPASLTAKAVYDALPITIKKMVPGWVKKISTDYLFPEEVKPLLRAIEEADGLILATPTWWSTPSDYIKILLNYLTICDYRNYCLRGKVAGFIAVCEEDGAQHANAIMQNAVTHMGMITPPFCSFFFNRNLKESEQNWQETDQALVGVNVVRMCKLLRGEVTGANWDWNSAQ
;
A
#
# COMPACT_ATOMS: atom_id res chain seq x y z
N MET A 1 16.34 7.51 -8.48
CA MET A 1 15.35 6.48 -8.11
C MET A 1 14.37 7.11 -7.15
N LYS A 2 13.07 6.95 -7.33
CA LYS A 2 12.02 7.58 -6.51
C LYS A 2 11.37 6.56 -5.57
N ILE A 3 11.40 6.79 -4.27
CA ILE A 3 10.70 5.97 -3.27
C ILE A 3 9.63 6.81 -2.57
N ILE A 4 8.39 6.34 -2.57
CA ILE A 4 7.27 7.04 -1.92
C ILE A 4 6.82 6.25 -0.70
N GLY A 5 6.76 6.90 0.45
CA GLY A 5 6.14 6.36 1.65
C GLY A 5 4.69 6.80 1.81
N PHE A 6 3.82 5.88 2.17
CA PHE A 6 2.40 6.15 2.46
C PHE A 6 2.13 5.99 3.95
N ASP A 7 1.74 7.08 4.60
CA ASP A 7 1.30 7.07 6.00
C ASP A 7 -0.22 6.86 6.08
N GLY A 8 -0.62 5.71 6.59
CA GLY A 8 -2.01 5.32 6.86
C GLY A 8 -2.58 5.87 8.17
N SER A 9 -1.78 6.57 8.98
CA SER A 9 -2.25 7.10 10.26
C SER A 9 -3.19 8.28 10.10
N THR A 10 -4.26 8.27 10.90
CA THR A 10 -5.17 9.42 11.01
C THR A 10 -4.68 10.48 11.97
N ILE A 11 -3.61 10.20 12.72
CA ILE A 11 -3.05 11.05 13.76
C ILE A 11 -1.77 11.71 13.20
N PRO A 12 -1.69 13.05 13.18
CA PRO A 12 -0.46 13.73 12.77
C PRO A 12 0.68 13.41 13.75
N ASN A 13 1.92 13.34 13.26
CA ASN A 13 3.11 13.03 14.08
C ASN A 13 3.00 11.71 14.87
N SER A 14 2.30 10.72 14.31
CA SER A 14 2.14 9.41 14.95
C SER A 14 3.43 8.58 14.92
N THR A 15 3.50 7.54 15.75
CA THR A 15 4.59 6.55 15.73
C THR A 15 4.76 5.93 14.33
N THR A 16 3.66 5.64 13.64
CA THR A 16 3.68 5.15 12.25
C THR A 16 4.43 6.13 11.32
N ALA A 17 4.10 7.42 11.41
CA ALA A 17 4.77 8.44 10.60
C ALA A 17 6.27 8.56 10.94
N GLY A 18 6.63 8.48 12.23
CA GLY A 18 8.03 8.52 12.67
C GLY A 18 8.86 7.34 12.17
N ILE A 19 8.31 6.12 12.23
CA ILE A 19 9.00 4.90 11.74
C ILE A 19 9.10 4.91 10.21
N LEU A 20 8.04 5.33 9.51
CA LEU A 20 8.10 5.54 8.06
C LEU A 20 9.19 6.54 7.68
N ALA A 21 9.26 7.67 8.37
CA ALA A 21 10.28 8.68 8.12
C ALA A 21 11.69 8.12 8.29
N ARG A 22 11.95 7.29 9.31
CA ARG A 22 13.24 6.61 9.50
C ARG A 22 13.59 5.71 8.30
N ALA A 23 12.64 4.91 7.81
CA ALA A 23 12.86 4.06 6.64
C ALA A 23 13.15 4.90 5.37
N LEU A 24 12.42 6.00 5.16
CA LEU A 24 12.65 6.89 4.02
C LEU A 24 13.97 7.65 4.11
N VAL A 25 14.43 8.02 5.30
CA VAL A 25 15.77 8.59 5.50
C VAL A 25 16.83 7.57 5.10
N ALA A 26 16.73 6.32 5.57
CA ALA A 26 17.65 5.26 5.19
C ALA A 26 17.65 4.99 3.68
N ALA A 27 16.48 5.01 3.03
CA ALA A 27 16.40 4.93 1.56
C ALA A 27 17.08 6.12 0.87
N SER A 28 16.95 7.33 1.43
CA SER A 28 17.61 8.53 0.91
C SER A 28 19.14 8.45 1.03
N GLU A 29 19.65 7.92 2.14
CA GLU A 29 21.09 7.68 2.34
C GLU A 29 21.65 6.67 1.33
N GLN A 30 20.79 5.78 0.80
CA GLN A 30 21.13 4.87 -0.30
C GLN A 30 21.04 5.53 -1.69
N GLY A 31 20.77 6.83 -1.78
CA GLY A 31 20.73 7.61 -3.01
C GLY A 31 19.35 7.68 -3.70
N ALA A 32 18.27 7.33 -3.00
CA ALA A 32 16.92 7.54 -3.51
C ALA A 32 16.42 8.97 -3.23
N GLU A 33 15.63 9.50 -4.16
CA GLU A 33 14.74 10.62 -3.89
C GLU A 33 13.53 10.09 -3.13
N THR A 34 13.24 10.63 -1.95
CA THR A 34 12.16 10.13 -1.09
C THR A 34 11.10 11.19 -0.82
N SER A 35 9.85 10.75 -0.72
CA SER A 35 8.72 11.59 -0.35
C SER A 35 7.74 10.83 0.52
N ILE A 36 6.92 11.56 1.29
CA ILE A 36 5.89 11.00 2.16
C ILE A 36 4.54 11.56 1.76
N VAL A 37 3.54 10.69 1.69
CA VAL A 37 2.13 11.06 1.46
C VAL A 37 1.32 10.55 2.63
N ARG A 38 0.69 11.48 3.36
CA ARG A 38 -0.29 11.13 4.39
C ARG A 38 -1.65 10.93 3.75
N LEU A 39 -2.13 9.69 3.79
CA LEU A 39 -3.30 9.28 3.02
C LEU A 39 -4.57 10.00 3.47
N LYS A 40 -4.71 10.31 4.77
CA LYS A 40 -5.83 11.09 5.30
C LYS A 40 -5.98 12.48 4.66
N ASP A 41 -4.88 13.07 4.21
CA ASP A 41 -4.89 14.43 3.67
C ASP A 41 -5.20 14.44 2.16
N VAL A 42 -5.14 13.28 1.49
CA VAL A 42 -5.37 13.14 0.04
C VAL A 42 -6.66 12.38 -0.27
N ILE A 43 -6.96 11.33 0.51
CA ILE A 43 -8.15 10.49 0.34
C ILE A 43 -9.27 11.08 1.17
N THR A 44 -10.16 11.84 0.53
CA THR A 44 -11.31 12.48 1.16
C THR A 44 -12.60 11.67 1.05
N SER A 45 -12.60 10.65 0.19
CA SER A 45 -13.77 9.83 -0.13
C SER A 45 -13.44 8.33 -0.07
N PRO A 46 -14.38 7.47 0.36
CA PRO A 46 -14.24 6.02 0.26
C PRO A 46 -13.98 5.57 -1.18
N PHE A 47 -13.37 4.40 -1.33
CA PHE A 47 -13.32 3.73 -2.63
C PHE A 47 -14.71 3.22 -3.02
N HIS A 48 -15.19 3.60 -4.21
CA HIS A 48 -16.51 3.21 -4.70
C HIS A 48 -16.47 2.09 -5.75
N GLY A 49 -15.28 1.52 -6.03
CA GLY A 49 -15.08 0.56 -7.11
C GLY A 49 -14.42 1.22 -8.32
N ALA A 50 -13.42 0.55 -8.90
CA ALA A 50 -13.02 0.78 -10.29
C ALA A 50 -14.01 -0.05 -11.11
N HIS A 51 -15.03 0.61 -11.67
CA HIS A 51 -16.02 -0.13 -12.45
C HIS A 51 -15.41 -0.55 -13.78
N ASP A 52 -15.26 -1.86 -13.96
CA ASP A 52 -15.23 -2.47 -15.29
C ASP A 52 -16.60 -2.19 -15.95
N PRO A 53 -16.66 -1.79 -17.24
CA PRO A 53 -17.89 -1.84 -18.03
C PRO A 53 -18.64 -3.19 -17.99
N ALA A 54 -18.11 -4.24 -17.35
CA ALA A 54 -18.86 -5.36 -16.76
C ALA A 54 -20.06 -4.97 -15.84
N SER A 55 -20.39 -3.68 -15.70
CA SER A 55 -21.80 -3.24 -15.60
C SER A 55 -22.78 -3.99 -16.53
N LEU A 56 -22.28 -4.58 -17.62
CA LEU A 56 -22.96 -5.55 -18.47
C LEU A 56 -23.47 -6.79 -17.72
N THR A 57 -22.76 -7.33 -16.72
CA THR A 57 -23.19 -8.51 -15.95
C THR A 57 -24.27 -8.17 -14.93
N ALA A 58 -24.15 -7.08 -14.19
CA ALA A 58 -25.19 -6.66 -13.23
C ALA A 58 -26.49 -6.26 -13.95
N LYS A 59 -26.38 -5.57 -15.10
CA LYS A 59 -27.53 -5.23 -15.94
C LYS A 59 -28.13 -6.48 -16.58
N ALA A 60 -27.30 -7.41 -17.11
CA ALA A 60 -27.80 -8.67 -17.67
C ALA A 60 -28.49 -9.55 -16.61
N VAL A 61 -27.93 -9.62 -15.40
CA VAL A 61 -28.54 -10.31 -14.26
C VAL A 61 -29.88 -9.66 -13.91
N TYR A 62 -29.94 -8.32 -13.82
CA TYR A 62 -31.20 -7.61 -13.57
C TYR A 62 -32.22 -7.84 -14.70
N ASP A 63 -31.80 -7.76 -15.96
CA ASP A 63 -32.66 -7.93 -17.13
C ASP A 63 -33.23 -9.36 -17.21
N ALA A 64 -32.48 -10.36 -16.76
CA ALA A 64 -32.91 -11.76 -16.66
C ALA A 64 -33.89 -12.03 -15.49
N LEU A 65 -34.07 -11.11 -14.54
CA LEU A 65 -35.01 -11.31 -13.43
C LEU A 65 -36.48 -11.31 -13.92
N PRO A 66 -37.34 -12.19 -13.35
CA PRO A 66 -38.78 -12.11 -13.57
C PRO A 66 -39.36 -10.75 -13.16
N ILE A 67 -40.42 -10.32 -13.85
CA ILE A 67 -41.12 -9.04 -13.58
C ILE A 67 -41.57 -8.91 -12.12
N THR A 68 -41.96 -10.02 -11.49
CA THR A 68 -42.35 -10.06 -10.07
C THR A 68 -41.20 -9.66 -9.16
N ILE A 69 -39.99 -10.17 -9.43
CA ILE A 69 -38.78 -9.82 -8.67
C ILE A 69 -38.34 -8.38 -8.97
N LYS A 70 -38.38 -7.94 -10.23
CA LYS A 70 -38.02 -6.56 -10.62
C LYS A 70 -38.82 -5.48 -9.88
N LYS A 71 -40.06 -5.77 -9.46
CA LYS A 71 -40.91 -4.87 -8.65
C LYS A 71 -40.46 -4.77 -7.20
N MET A 72 -39.78 -5.79 -6.68
CA MET A 72 -39.25 -5.83 -5.32
C MET A 72 -37.84 -5.20 -5.21
N VAL A 73 -37.16 -5.02 -6.33
CA VAL A 73 -35.79 -4.47 -6.37
C VAL A 73 -35.81 -2.94 -6.10
N PRO A 74 -35.04 -2.45 -5.10
CA PRO A 74 -34.92 -1.03 -4.82
C PRO A 74 -34.46 -0.21 -6.04
N GLY A 75 -34.97 1.02 -6.17
CA GLY A 75 -34.71 1.88 -7.34
C GLY A 75 -33.22 2.19 -7.58
N TRP A 76 -32.38 2.20 -6.54
CA TRP A 76 -30.95 2.44 -6.68
C TRP A 76 -30.19 1.28 -7.36
N VAL A 77 -30.70 0.04 -7.27
CA VAL A 77 -30.15 -1.13 -8.00
C VAL A 77 -30.39 -1.02 -9.51
N LYS A 78 -31.38 -0.21 -9.93
CA LYS A 78 -31.65 0.08 -11.35
C LYS A 78 -30.67 1.10 -11.95
N LYS A 79 -29.97 1.86 -11.10
CA LYS A 79 -28.96 2.84 -11.49
C LYS A 79 -27.58 2.19 -11.40
N ILE A 80 -27.27 1.32 -12.35
CA ILE A 80 -25.90 0.82 -12.53
C ILE A 80 -25.12 1.94 -13.20
N SER A 81 -24.33 2.67 -12.41
CA SER A 81 -23.44 3.71 -12.92
C SER A 81 -22.22 3.06 -13.55
N THR A 82 -21.91 3.45 -14.79
CA THR A 82 -20.67 3.12 -15.50
C THR A 82 -19.58 4.17 -15.26
N ASP A 83 -19.89 5.24 -14.52
CA ASP A 83 -19.16 6.50 -14.62
C ASP A 83 -18.05 6.66 -13.58
N TYR A 84 -17.90 5.72 -12.67
CA TYR A 84 -16.85 5.79 -11.65
C TYR A 84 -15.57 5.14 -12.17
N LEU A 85 -14.83 5.94 -12.94
CA LEU A 85 -13.45 5.63 -13.25
C LEU A 85 -12.54 6.11 -12.12
N PHE A 86 -12.41 7.41 -11.80
CA PHE A 86 -11.58 7.85 -10.65
C PHE A 86 -12.08 9.18 -10.07
N PRO A 87 -12.08 9.36 -8.74
CA PRO A 87 -12.19 10.70 -8.16
C PRO A 87 -10.97 11.54 -8.60
N GLU A 88 -11.21 12.78 -9.06
CA GLU A 88 -10.16 13.67 -9.56
C GLU A 88 -9.05 13.89 -8.52
N GLU A 89 -9.42 13.89 -7.24
CA GLU A 89 -8.52 14.07 -6.11
C GLU A 89 -7.46 12.97 -5.99
N VAL A 90 -7.71 11.75 -6.50
CA VAL A 90 -6.77 10.62 -6.40
C VAL A 90 -5.82 10.53 -7.60
N LYS A 91 -6.10 11.23 -8.70
CA LYS A 91 -5.25 11.17 -9.91
C LYS A 91 -3.80 11.63 -9.69
N PRO A 92 -3.51 12.71 -8.93
CA PRO A 92 -2.13 13.10 -8.63
C PRO A 92 -1.36 12.02 -7.87
N LEU A 93 -2.04 11.35 -6.92
CA LEU A 93 -1.48 10.24 -6.16
C LEU A 93 -1.12 9.06 -7.09
N LEU A 94 -2.01 8.68 -8.01
CA LEU A 94 -1.74 7.61 -8.98
C LEU A 94 -0.57 7.94 -9.92
N ARG A 95 -0.45 9.19 -10.38
CA ARG A 95 0.71 9.62 -11.18
C ARG A 95 2.02 9.49 -10.41
N ALA A 96 2.03 9.90 -9.14
CA ALA A 96 3.20 9.75 -8.29
C ALA A 96 3.61 8.27 -8.13
N ILE A 97 2.63 7.37 -7.98
CA ILE A 97 2.86 5.91 -7.92
C ILE A 97 3.42 5.36 -9.25
N GLU A 98 2.90 5.82 -10.39
CA GLU A 98 3.39 5.44 -11.71
C GLU A 98 4.86 5.83 -11.92
N GLU A 99 5.27 6.99 -11.41
CA GLU A 99 6.65 7.48 -11.48
C GLU A 99 7.59 6.85 -10.44
N ALA A 100 7.06 6.31 -9.35
CA ALA A 100 7.86 5.75 -8.26
C ALA A 100 8.52 4.43 -8.63
N ASP A 101 9.75 4.18 -8.20
CA ASP A 101 10.41 2.88 -8.37
C ASP A 101 10.02 1.88 -7.27
N GLY A 102 9.71 2.42 -6.08
CA GLY A 102 9.26 1.61 -4.96
C GLY A 102 8.36 2.38 -4.00
N LEU A 103 7.55 1.62 -3.27
CA LEU A 103 6.56 2.12 -2.31
C LEU A 103 6.86 1.54 -0.93
N ILE A 104 6.69 2.35 0.12
CA ILE A 104 6.69 1.86 1.51
C ILE A 104 5.31 2.13 2.10
N LEU A 105 4.57 1.08 2.45
CA LEU A 105 3.25 1.17 3.06
C LEU A 105 3.37 1.11 4.58
N ALA A 106 3.05 2.22 5.27
CA ALA A 106 3.08 2.29 6.72
C ALA A 106 1.69 2.47 7.31
N THR A 107 1.35 1.65 8.30
CA THR A 107 0.00 1.66 8.88
C THR A 107 0.02 1.52 10.40
N PRO A 108 -0.89 2.18 11.13
CA PRO A 108 -1.32 1.65 12.42
C PRO A 108 -2.15 0.38 12.20
N THR A 109 -2.23 -0.46 13.23
CA THR A 109 -3.02 -1.69 13.23
C THR A 109 -4.37 -1.42 13.86
N TRP A 110 -5.45 -1.59 13.08
CA TRP A 110 -6.82 -1.49 13.56
C TRP A 110 -7.54 -2.81 13.27
N TRP A 111 -8.13 -3.41 14.30
CA TRP A 111 -8.75 -4.75 14.22
C TRP A 111 -7.85 -5.80 13.56
N SER A 112 -6.56 -5.82 13.95
CA SER A 112 -5.54 -6.74 13.40
C SER A 112 -5.33 -6.65 11.88
N THR A 113 -5.69 -5.50 11.29
CA THR A 113 -5.55 -5.24 9.85
C THR A 113 -4.97 -3.84 9.62
N PRO A 114 -4.58 -3.50 8.37
CA PRO A 114 -4.18 -2.13 8.05
C PRO A 114 -5.33 -1.15 8.26
N SER A 115 -4.96 0.12 8.48
CA SER A 115 -5.88 1.25 8.54
C SER A 115 -6.78 1.34 7.31
N ASP A 116 -7.96 1.94 7.49
CA ASP A 116 -8.91 2.14 6.40
C ASP A 116 -8.29 2.90 5.22
N TYR A 117 -7.43 3.88 5.49
CA TYR A 117 -6.75 4.64 4.45
C TYR A 117 -5.81 3.80 3.60
N ILE A 118 -5.07 2.87 4.21
CA ILE A 118 -4.23 1.92 3.47
C ILE A 118 -5.11 0.96 2.67
N LYS A 119 -6.21 0.47 3.25
CA LYS A 119 -7.15 -0.40 2.51
C LYS A 119 -7.77 0.34 1.32
N ILE A 120 -8.13 1.61 1.48
CA ILE A 120 -8.63 2.46 0.39
C ILE A 120 -7.55 2.69 -0.67
N LEU A 121 -6.30 2.96 -0.29
CA LEU A 121 -5.17 3.04 -1.23
C LEU A 121 -5.03 1.73 -2.03
N LEU A 122 -4.98 0.59 -1.35
CA LEU A 122 -4.88 -0.73 -2.01
C LEU A 122 -6.01 -0.95 -3.00
N ASN A 123 -7.24 -0.53 -2.66
CA ASN A 123 -8.36 -0.59 -3.59
C ASN A 123 -8.14 0.31 -4.81
N TYR A 124 -7.62 1.53 -4.64
CA TYR A 124 -7.28 2.39 -5.77
C TYR A 124 -6.16 1.81 -6.65
N LEU A 125 -5.19 1.10 -6.07
CA LEU A 125 -4.09 0.47 -6.81
C LEU A 125 -4.57 -0.58 -7.83
N THR A 126 -5.76 -1.14 -7.68
CA THR A 126 -6.36 -2.07 -8.66
C THR A 126 -6.48 -1.46 -10.06
N ILE A 127 -6.49 -0.13 -10.18
CA ILE A 127 -6.44 0.53 -11.50
C ILE A 127 -5.18 0.19 -12.28
N CYS A 128 -4.08 -0.10 -11.60
CA CYS A 128 -2.83 -0.36 -12.30
C CYS A 128 -2.93 -1.58 -13.21
N ASP A 129 -3.80 -2.55 -12.93
CA ASP A 129 -4.04 -3.70 -13.80
C ASP A 129 -4.59 -3.27 -15.17
N TYR A 130 -5.45 -2.24 -15.21
CA TYR A 130 -5.98 -1.68 -16.46
C TYR A 130 -5.06 -0.66 -17.11
N ARG A 131 -4.09 -0.09 -16.37
CA ARG A 131 -3.07 0.82 -16.90
C ARG A 131 -1.77 0.10 -17.22
N ASN A 132 -1.87 -0.98 -17.99
CA ASN A 132 -0.75 -1.80 -18.45
C ASN A 132 0.11 -2.34 -17.27
N TYR A 133 -0.56 -2.76 -16.20
CA TYR A 133 0.07 -3.29 -14.99
C TYR A 133 1.12 -2.32 -14.42
N CYS A 134 0.73 -1.08 -14.13
CA CYS A 134 1.70 -0.04 -13.74
C CYS A 134 2.50 -0.35 -12.47
N LEU A 135 2.08 -1.28 -11.62
CA LEU A 135 2.86 -1.71 -10.46
C LEU A 135 3.90 -2.81 -10.75
N ARG A 136 3.84 -3.43 -11.92
CA ARG A 136 4.68 -4.57 -12.28
C ARG A 136 6.16 -4.22 -12.19
N GLY A 137 6.89 -4.98 -11.38
CA GLY A 137 8.34 -4.84 -11.20
C GLY A 137 8.76 -3.69 -10.28
N LYS A 138 7.81 -2.89 -9.75
CA LYS A 138 8.11 -1.94 -8.67
C LYS A 138 8.35 -2.68 -7.36
N VAL A 139 9.08 -2.07 -6.44
CA VAL A 139 9.46 -2.71 -5.17
C VAL A 139 8.58 -2.22 -4.02
N ALA A 140 8.18 -3.10 -3.11
CA ALA A 140 7.36 -2.75 -1.96
C ALA A 140 8.03 -3.08 -0.61
N GLY A 141 7.87 -2.18 0.35
CA GLY A 141 8.15 -2.39 1.77
C GLY A 141 6.95 -2.07 2.65
N PHE A 142 6.95 -2.60 3.88
CA PHE A 142 5.80 -2.61 4.77
C PHE A 142 6.22 -2.32 6.21
N ILE A 143 5.45 -1.44 6.86
CA ILE A 143 5.61 -1.06 8.25
C ILE A 143 4.23 -1.12 8.91
N ALA A 144 4.09 -1.89 9.98
CA ALA A 144 2.87 -1.92 10.77
C ALA A 144 3.14 -1.60 12.24
N VAL A 145 2.35 -0.71 12.83
CA VAL A 145 2.47 -0.33 14.23
C VAL A 145 1.26 -0.85 15.00
N CYS A 146 1.47 -1.57 16.11
CA CYS A 146 0.42 -2.00 17.02
C CYS A 146 0.67 -1.53 18.46
N GLU A 147 -0.34 -1.72 19.30
CA GLU A 147 -0.24 -1.59 20.75
C GLU A 147 -0.10 -2.94 21.44
N GLU A 148 -0.70 -4.00 20.87
CA GLU A 148 -0.74 -5.32 21.49
C GLU A 148 -0.31 -6.37 20.48
N ASP A 149 -1.09 -6.57 19.42
CA ASP A 149 -0.82 -7.56 18.38
C ASP A 149 -1.42 -7.14 17.02
N GLY A 150 -1.26 -7.97 16.00
CA GLY A 150 -1.91 -7.85 14.69
C GLY A 150 -1.08 -7.11 13.64
N ALA A 151 0.06 -6.52 14.01
CA ALA A 151 0.89 -5.77 13.08
C ALA A 151 1.48 -6.67 11.97
N GLN A 152 1.94 -7.88 12.32
CA GLN A 152 2.44 -8.81 11.31
C GLN A 152 1.34 -9.30 10.37
N HIS A 153 0.11 -9.48 10.87
CA HIS A 153 -1.03 -9.79 10.02
C HIS A 153 -1.40 -8.61 9.10
N ALA A 154 -1.34 -7.37 9.61
CA ALA A 154 -1.54 -6.18 8.80
C ALA A 154 -0.50 -6.08 7.67
N ASN A 155 0.79 -6.34 7.96
CA ASN A 155 1.83 -6.45 6.95
C ASN A 155 1.52 -7.52 5.91
N ALA A 156 1.14 -8.72 6.35
CA ALA A 156 0.82 -9.83 5.44
C ALA A 156 -0.32 -9.47 4.47
N ILE A 157 -1.35 -8.74 4.93
CA ILE A 157 -2.44 -8.25 4.07
C ILE A 157 -1.91 -7.28 3.00
N MET A 158 -1.12 -6.28 3.41
CA MET A 158 -0.52 -5.31 2.47
C MET A 158 0.38 -6.02 1.46
N GLN A 159 1.24 -6.91 1.95
CA GLN A 159 2.19 -7.67 1.15
C GLN A 159 1.48 -8.56 0.13
N ASN A 160 0.48 -9.33 0.56
CA ASN A 160 -0.28 -10.19 -0.33
C ASN A 160 -0.94 -9.39 -1.46
N ALA A 161 -1.58 -8.27 -1.13
CA ALA A 161 -2.24 -7.42 -2.11
C ALA A 161 -1.28 -6.92 -3.19
N VAL A 162 -0.15 -6.31 -2.81
CA VAL A 162 0.76 -5.70 -3.79
C VAL A 162 1.57 -6.72 -4.60
N THR A 163 1.90 -7.87 -4.00
CA THR A 163 2.53 -8.98 -4.74
C THR A 163 1.59 -9.52 -5.81
N HIS A 164 0.28 -9.63 -5.51
CA HIS A 164 -0.72 -9.99 -6.51
C HIS A 164 -0.83 -8.95 -7.64
N MET A 165 -0.56 -7.68 -7.37
CA MET A 165 -0.50 -6.61 -8.38
C MET A 165 0.87 -6.51 -9.09
N GLY A 166 1.77 -7.48 -8.88
CA GLY A 166 3.03 -7.61 -9.60
C GLY A 166 4.22 -6.85 -9.01
N MET A 167 4.12 -6.33 -7.78
CA MET A 167 5.25 -5.74 -7.08
C MET A 167 6.18 -6.81 -6.49
N ILE A 168 7.45 -6.45 -6.30
CA ILE A 168 8.49 -7.31 -5.72
C ILE A 168 8.70 -6.93 -4.26
N THR A 169 8.71 -7.92 -3.37
CA THR A 169 8.90 -7.71 -1.92
C THR A 169 10.24 -8.30 -1.49
N PRO A 170 11.26 -7.47 -1.17
CA PRO A 170 12.58 -7.97 -0.80
C PRO A 170 12.59 -8.64 0.58
N PRO A 171 13.67 -9.39 0.92
CA PRO A 171 13.93 -9.81 2.30
C PRO A 171 13.94 -8.64 3.28
N PHE A 172 13.48 -8.88 4.52
CA PHE A 172 13.50 -7.90 5.62
C PHE A 172 12.83 -6.55 5.30
N CYS A 173 11.81 -6.56 4.42
CA CYS A 173 11.00 -5.39 4.09
C CYS A 173 9.61 -5.40 4.73
N SER A 174 9.33 -6.33 5.66
CA SER A 174 8.08 -6.38 6.42
C SER A 174 8.39 -6.19 7.90
N PHE A 175 8.40 -4.94 8.35
CA PHE A 175 8.73 -4.55 9.72
C PHE A 175 7.48 -4.27 10.54
N PHE A 176 7.48 -4.61 11.82
CA PHE A 176 6.40 -4.22 12.74
C PHE A 176 6.94 -3.56 14.00
N PHE A 177 6.14 -2.71 14.64
CA PHE A 177 6.49 -2.07 15.89
C PHE A 177 5.34 -2.17 16.88
N ASN A 178 5.59 -2.73 18.05
CA ASN A 178 4.68 -2.81 19.16
C ASN A 178 5.05 -1.77 20.22
N ARG A 179 4.19 -0.77 20.40
CA ARG A 179 4.40 0.34 21.33
C ARG A 179 4.46 -0.07 22.80
N ASN A 180 3.86 -1.21 23.18
CA ASN A 180 3.88 -1.69 24.57
C ASN A 180 4.87 -2.84 24.78
N LEU A 181 5.60 -3.26 23.73
CA LEU A 181 6.70 -4.21 23.90
C LEU A 181 7.86 -3.48 24.59
N LYS A 182 8.14 -3.89 25.83
CA LYS A 182 9.14 -3.24 26.69
C LYS A 182 10.57 -3.40 26.19
N GLU A 183 10.89 -4.59 25.71
CA GLU A 183 12.21 -4.95 25.21
C GLU A 183 12.03 -5.87 24.00
N SER A 184 12.82 -5.63 22.97
CA SER A 184 12.88 -6.47 21.78
C SER A 184 14.22 -7.20 21.73
N GLU A 185 14.23 -8.45 21.26
CA GLU A 185 15.46 -9.21 21.14
C GLU A 185 16.48 -8.44 20.27
N GLN A 186 17.70 -8.25 20.76
CA GLN A 186 18.74 -7.50 20.04
C GLN A 186 18.33 -6.05 19.65
N ASN A 187 17.30 -5.48 20.30
CA ASN A 187 16.76 -4.15 19.99
C ASN A 187 16.27 -3.98 18.54
N TRP A 188 15.74 -5.07 17.96
CA TRP A 188 15.31 -5.08 16.56
C TRP A 188 14.23 -4.02 16.26
N GLN A 189 13.38 -3.64 17.23
CA GLN A 189 12.37 -2.60 17.05
C GLN A 189 12.96 -1.20 16.84
N GLU A 190 14.18 -0.97 17.33
CA GLU A 190 14.87 0.31 17.32
C GLU A 190 15.84 0.44 16.16
N THR A 191 16.28 -0.67 15.57
CA THR A 191 17.29 -0.69 14.49
C THR A 191 16.70 -1.06 13.13
N ASP A 192 15.78 -2.02 13.07
CA ASP A 192 15.45 -2.70 11.81
C ASP A 192 14.50 -1.93 10.90
N GLN A 193 13.81 -0.91 11.39
CA GLN A 193 12.94 -0.09 10.55
C GLN A 193 13.70 0.53 9.36
N ALA A 194 15.00 0.80 9.52
CA ALA A 194 15.85 1.31 8.45
C ALA A 194 16.05 0.27 7.32
N LEU A 195 16.07 -1.03 7.65
CA LEU A 195 16.24 -2.11 6.68
C LEU A 195 15.15 -2.08 5.61
N VAL A 196 13.93 -1.68 5.95
CA VAL A 196 12.83 -1.57 4.98
C VAL A 196 13.23 -0.63 3.83
N GLY A 197 13.72 0.57 4.16
CA GLY A 197 14.15 1.55 3.17
C GLY A 197 15.39 1.10 2.39
N VAL A 198 16.40 0.59 3.10
CA VAL A 198 17.63 0.09 2.48
C VAL A 198 17.35 -1.02 1.48
N ASN A 199 16.54 -2.02 1.86
CA ASN A 199 16.27 -3.19 1.06
C ASN A 199 15.33 -2.90 -0.12
N VAL A 200 14.41 -1.95 0.01
CA VAL A 200 13.64 -1.44 -1.13
C VAL A 200 14.57 -0.85 -2.19
N VAL A 201 15.48 0.05 -1.80
CA VAL A 201 16.43 0.68 -2.73
C VAL A 201 17.39 -0.35 -3.32
N ARG A 202 17.92 -1.24 -2.49
CA ARG A 202 18.82 -2.34 -2.90
C ARG A 202 18.20 -3.22 -3.97
N MET A 203 16.94 -3.62 -3.80
CA MET A 203 16.20 -4.38 -4.81
C MET A 203 16.00 -3.55 -6.09
N CYS A 204 15.63 -2.28 -5.99
CA CYS A 204 15.53 -1.42 -7.17
C CYS A 204 16.85 -1.34 -7.96
N LYS A 205 18.01 -1.20 -7.27
CA LYS A 205 19.33 -1.18 -7.92
C LYS A 205 19.62 -2.49 -8.65
N LEU A 206 19.31 -3.64 -8.03
CA LEU A 206 19.44 -4.96 -8.66
C LEU A 206 18.58 -5.08 -9.92
N LEU A 207 17.30 -4.69 -9.85
CA LEU A 207 16.37 -4.78 -10.97
C LEU A 207 16.77 -3.87 -12.15
N ARG A 208 17.46 -2.76 -11.85
CA ARG A 208 18.02 -1.84 -12.86
C ARG A 208 19.38 -2.27 -13.39
N GLY A 209 19.97 -3.33 -12.85
CA GLY A 209 21.32 -3.77 -13.22
C GLY A 209 22.43 -2.82 -12.77
N GLU A 210 22.14 -1.90 -11.84
CA GLU A 210 23.15 -0.99 -11.26
C GLU A 210 24.15 -1.76 -10.38
N VAL A 211 23.71 -2.91 -9.85
CA VAL A 211 24.54 -3.86 -9.09
C VAL A 211 24.22 -5.29 -9.54
N THR A 212 25.20 -6.20 -9.46
CA THR A 212 25.07 -7.61 -9.90
C THR A 212 24.76 -8.60 -8.77
N GLY A 213 24.77 -8.13 -7.53
CA GLY A 213 24.46 -8.90 -6.33
C GLY A 213 24.22 -7.97 -5.16
N ALA A 214 23.60 -8.48 -4.10
CA ALA A 214 23.37 -7.72 -2.89
C ALA A 214 23.54 -8.60 -1.65
N ASN A 215 24.12 -8.01 -0.60
CA ASN A 215 24.14 -8.63 0.71
C ASN A 215 22.79 -8.37 1.38
N TRP A 216 22.08 -9.44 1.74
CA TRP A 216 20.79 -9.37 2.44
C TRP A 216 20.93 -9.65 3.93
N ASP A 217 22.15 -9.69 4.47
CA ASP A 217 22.37 -9.92 5.89
C ASP A 217 21.58 -8.89 6.73
N TRP A 218 20.97 -9.39 7.79
CA TRP A 218 20.12 -8.62 8.70
C TRP A 218 20.92 -7.49 9.36
N ASN A 219 22.22 -7.72 9.64
CA ASN A 219 23.13 -6.72 10.20
C ASN A 219 23.61 -5.67 9.18
N SER A 220 23.19 -5.72 7.92
CA SER A 220 23.75 -4.87 6.86
C SER A 220 23.29 -3.40 6.88
N ALA A 221 22.38 -3.02 7.78
CA ALA A 221 21.93 -1.64 7.97
C ALA A 221 22.12 -1.10 9.40
N GLN A 222 22.77 -1.87 10.29
CA GLN A 222 23.23 -1.41 11.61
C GLN A 222 24.62 -0.78 11.48
#